data_AF-A0A813A0N9-F1
#
_entry.id   AF-A0A813A0N9-F1
#
_cell.length_a   1.000
_cell.length_b   1.000
_cell.length_c   1.000
_cell.angle_alpha   90.00
_cell.angle_beta   90.00
_cell.angle_gamma   90.00
#
_symmetry.space_group_name_H-M   'P 1'
#
loop_
_entity.id
_entity.type
_entity.pdbx_description
1 polymer ?
#
loop_
_entity_poly.entity_id
_entity_poly.type
_entity_poly.pdbx_seq_one_letter_code
_entity_poly.pdbx_strand_id
1 'polypeptide(L)'
;MLEWFFLCGGFVAAGSLPSASSLPDGLVPQSQELTDVARRTARFLSCRVCEERVTSLLAIFRSEIEKAYSVDEDWAEKLPEGMGSARQLCDMKDLSALLLGQRLDIDLHDDGSASLKKAVVTQEVFYPETLHSEKFHYKSYMVQHACQKAFDDMELIADAVARAYEGARRRGASDAQLLMMLNRAGRAACSQTRACVDEGKLRKSMAGAKPHQKRPAHAEL
;
A
#
# COMPACT_ATOMS: atom_id res chain seq x y z
N MET A 1 -15.24 -59.13 -8.39
CA MET A 1 -13.85 -58.69 -8.63
C MET A 1 -13.92 -57.28 -9.18
N LEU A 2 -13.78 -56.26 -8.32
CA LEU A 2 -13.68 -54.85 -8.69
C LEU A 2 -12.29 -54.38 -8.25
N GLU A 3 -11.43 -54.05 -9.19
CA GLU A 3 -10.13 -53.45 -8.92
C GLU A 3 -10.28 -51.94 -8.75
N TRP A 4 -9.79 -51.46 -7.61
CA TRP A 4 -9.71 -50.06 -7.24
C TRP A 4 -8.41 -49.46 -7.80
N PHE A 5 -8.52 -48.53 -8.74
CA PHE A 5 -7.39 -47.66 -9.10
C PHE A 5 -7.33 -46.47 -8.14
N PHE A 6 -6.44 -46.54 -7.15
CA PHE A 6 -5.96 -45.37 -6.42
C PHE A 6 -4.93 -44.65 -7.31
N LEU A 7 -5.33 -43.52 -7.91
CA LEU A 7 -4.40 -42.58 -8.52
C LEU A 7 -3.69 -41.80 -7.40
N CYS A 8 -2.38 -42.06 -7.27
CA CYS A 8 -1.46 -41.30 -6.43
C CYS A 8 -1.50 -39.81 -6.82
N GLY A 9 -2.03 -38.98 -5.93
CA GLY A 9 -1.85 -37.53 -5.98
C GLY A 9 -0.39 -37.20 -5.75
N GLY A 10 0.31 -36.83 -6.82
CA GLY A 10 1.64 -36.24 -6.74
C GLY A 10 1.56 -34.91 -5.98
N PHE A 11 2.17 -34.88 -4.80
CA PHE A 11 2.54 -33.63 -4.15
C PHE A 11 3.49 -32.89 -5.08
N VAL A 12 3.00 -31.82 -5.72
CA VAL A 12 3.87 -30.82 -6.35
C VAL A 12 4.66 -30.20 -5.21
N ALA A 13 5.96 -30.47 -5.17
CA ALA A 13 6.88 -29.83 -4.25
C ALA A 13 6.67 -28.31 -4.35
N ALA A 14 6.39 -27.68 -3.21
CA ALA A 14 6.35 -26.23 -3.10
C ALA A 14 7.74 -25.71 -3.51
N GLY A 15 7.87 -25.33 -4.78
CA GLY A 15 9.00 -24.54 -5.25
C GLY A 15 9.11 -23.34 -4.32
N SER A 16 10.24 -23.22 -3.65
CA SER A 16 10.55 -22.07 -2.80
C SER A 16 10.44 -20.81 -3.64
N LEU A 17 9.36 -20.04 -3.41
CA LEU A 17 9.10 -18.78 -4.08
C LEU A 17 10.33 -17.85 -3.97
N PRO A 18 10.68 -17.11 -5.02
CA PRO A 18 11.84 -16.24 -5.01
C PRO A 18 11.74 -15.18 -3.91
N SER A 19 12.89 -14.83 -3.35
CA SER A 19 13.00 -13.75 -2.36
C SER A 19 12.56 -12.44 -2.99
N ALA A 20 11.97 -11.55 -2.18
CA ALA A 20 11.59 -10.21 -2.63
C ALA A 20 12.81 -9.44 -3.19
N SER A 21 14.00 -9.62 -2.62
CA SER A 21 15.24 -9.00 -3.09
C SER A 21 15.77 -9.53 -4.43
N SER A 22 15.22 -10.63 -4.96
CA SER A 22 15.57 -11.19 -6.27
C SER A 22 14.65 -10.77 -7.42
N LEU A 23 13.76 -9.80 -7.19
CA LEU A 23 12.83 -9.35 -8.22
C LEU A 23 13.55 -8.54 -9.32
N PRO A 24 13.26 -8.78 -10.61
CA PRO A 24 13.94 -8.14 -11.72
C PRO A 24 13.50 -6.67 -11.86
N ASP A 25 14.45 -5.74 -11.97
CA ASP A 25 14.14 -4.34 -12.22
C ASP A 25 13.55 -4.10 -13.61
N GLY A 26 12.54 -3.23 -13.69
CA GLY A 26 11.88 -2.84 -14.94
C GLY A 26 10.68 -3.72 -15.32
N LEU A 27 10.35 -3.70 -16.61
CA LEU A 27 9.17 -4.39 -17.17
C LEU A 27 9.52 -5.84 -17.51
N VAL A 28 8.74 -6.78 -16.98
CA VAL A 28 8.89 -8.22 -17.23
C VAL A 28 7.57 -8.85 -17.67
N PRO A 29 7.59 -10.04 -18.31
CA PRO A 29 6.37 -10.80 -18.55
C PRO A 29 5.66 -11.11 -17.23
N GLN A 30 4.34 -10.95 -17.22
CA GLN A 30 3.56 -11.29 -16.02
C GLN A 30 3.58 -12.80 -15.77
N SER A 31 3.85 -13.19 -14.53
CA SER A 31 3.67 -14.56 -14.05
C SER A 31 2.88 -14.59 -12.75
N GLN A 32 2.24 -15.73 -12.47
CA GLN A 32 1.51 -15.94 -11.23
C GLN A 32 2.44 -15.83 -10.01
N GLU A 33 3.63 -16.42 -10.11
CA GLU A 33 4.67 -16.38 -9.08
C GLU A 33 5.10 -14.95 -8.73
N LEU A 34 5.43 -14.13 -9.74
CA LEU A 34 5.80 -12.72 -9.53
C LEU A 34 4.65 -11.92 -8.92
N THR A 35 3.42 -12.18 -9.37
CA THR A 35 2.22 -11.54 -8.83
C THR A 35 2.01 -11.89 -7.35
N ASP A 36 2.24 -13.15 -6.97
CA ASP A 36 2.08 -13.61 -5.59
C ASP A 36 3.17 -13.09 -4.67
N VAL A 37 4.43 -13.03 -5.13
CA VAL A 37 5.52 -12.37 -4.39
C VAL A 37 5.19 -10.90 -4.20
N ALA A 38 4.84 -10.19 -5.27
CA ALA A 38 4.49 -8.78 -5.21
C ALA A 38 3.32 -8.52 -4.25
N ARG A 39 2.26 -9.33 -4.30
CA ARG A 39 1.12 -9.22 -3.38
C ARG A 39 1.52 -9.40 -1.92
N ARG A 40 2.38 -10.39 -1.62
CA ARG A 40 2.85 -10.61 -0.24
C ARG A 40 3.69 -9.44 0.26
N THR A 41 4.61 -8.96 -0.57
CA THR A 41 5.52 -7.85 -0.22
C THR A 41 4.79 -6.51 -0.11
N ALA A 42 3.74 -6.28 -0.91
CA ALA A 42 2.91 -5.08 -0.84
C ALA A 42 2.29 -4.82 0.54
N ARG A 43 2.08 -5.89 1.34
CA ARG A 43 1.55 -5.80 2.72
C ARG A 43 2.47 -5.01 3.66
N PHE A 44 3.74 -4.82 3.30
CA PHE A 44 4.69 -4.01 4.06
C PHE A 44 4.69 -2.53 3.65
N LEU A 45 3.81 -2.12 2.73
CA LEU A 45 3.80 -0.76 2.20
C LEU A 45 2.50 -0.03 2.54
N SER A 46 1.46 -0.73 3.01
CA SER A 46 0.10 -0.22 3.19
C SER A 46 0.03 1.04 4.05
N CYS A 47 0.71 1.07 5.21
CA CYS A 47 0.73 2.24 6.07
C CYS A 47 1.28 3.47 5.34
N ARG A 48 2.48 3.32 4.77
CA ARG A 48 3.22 4.42 4.18
C ARG A 48 2.57 4.92 2.88
N VAL A 49 2.09 4.00 2.05
CA VAL A 49 1.34 4.33 0.82
C VAL A 49 0.05 5.09 1.16
N CYS A 50 -0.69 4.66 2.19
CA CYS A 50 -1.88 5.37 2.64
C CYS A 50 -1.56 6.82 3.04
N GLU A 51 -0.54 7.01 3.88
CA GLU A 51 -0.15 8.35 4.34
C GLU A 51 0.25 9.28 3.20
N GLU A 52 1.05 8.79 2.25
CA GLU A 52 1.45 9.59 1.08
C GLU A 52 0.28 9.88 0.17
N ARG A 53 -0.62 8.90 -0.03
CA ARG A 53 -1.81 9.11 -0.85
C ARG A 53 -2.74 10.14 -0.21
N VAL A 54 -3.02 10.04 1.10
CA VAL A 54 -3.80 11.05 1.85
C VAL A 54 -3.20 12.44 1.70
N THR A 55 -1.87 12.57 1.79
CA THR A 55 -1.19 13.86 1.62
C THR A 55 -1.43 14.43 0.21
N SER A 56 -1.45 13.59 -0.82
CA SER A 56 -1.76 14.01 -2.19
C SER A 56 -3.23 14.39 -2.41
N LEU A 57 -4.15 13.84 -1.61
CA LEU A 57 -5.59 14.05 -1.73
C LEU A 57 -6.09 15.29 -0.98
N LEU A 58 -5.24 16.01 -0.24
CA LEU A 58 -5.67 17.16 0.58
C LEU A 58 -6.40 18.25 -0.21
N ALA A 59 -5.94 18.54 -1.42
CA ALA A 59 -6.59 19.51 -2.31
C ALA A 59 -7.99 19.03 -2.73
N ILE A 60 -8.14 17.73 -3.00
CA ILE A 60 -9.43 17.10 -3.33
C ILE A 60 -10.36 17.12 -2.12
N PHE A 61 -9.86 16.75 -0.92
CA PHE A 61 -10.64 16.84 0.31
C PHE A 61 -11.16 18.25 0.53
N ARG A 62 -10.30 19.26 0.37
CA ARG A 62 -10.72 20.66 0.49
C ARG A 62 -11.83 20.98 -0.52
N SER A 63 -11.64 20.68 -1.80
CA SER A 63 -12.61 21.06 -2.84
C SER A 63 -13.95 20.35 -2.70
N GLU A 64 -13.95 19.06 -2.38
CA GLU A 64 -15.20 18.31 -2.23
C GLU A 64 -15.97 18.74 -0.98
N ILE A 65 -15.27 19.03 0.11
CA ILE A 65 -15.90 19.57 1.32
C ILE A 65 -16.51 20.95 1.03
N GLU A 66 -15.77 21.86 0.40
CA GLU A 66 -16.27 23.20 0.04
C GLU A 66 -17.51 23.13 -0.87
N LYS A 67 -17.55 22.21 -1.85
CA LYS A 67 -18.72 21.99 -2.70
C LYS A 67 -19.91 21.49 -1.90
N ALA A 68 -19.74 20.50 -1.04
CA ALA A 68 -20.84 19.92 -0.28
C ALA A 68 -21.48 20.94 0.69
N TYR A 69 -20.68 21.84 1.25
CA TYR A 69 -21.19 22.94 2.07
C TYR A 69 -22.07 23.94 1.32
N SER A 70 -21.87 24.10 0.01
CA SER A 70 -22.69 25.04 -0.78
C SER A 70 -24.16 24.60 -0.92
N VAL A 71 -24.49 23.36 -0.54
CA VAL A 71 -25.81 22.73 -0.77
C VAL A 71 -26.57 22.44 0.55
N ASP A 72 -26.00 22.79 1.71
CA ASP A 72 -26.62 22.59 3.04
C ASP A 72 -27.03 21.13 3.33
N GLU A 73 -26.24 20.18 2.84
CA GLU A 73 -26.44 18.74 3.03
C GLU A 73 -25.51 18.16 4.10
N ASP A 74 -25.86 17.00 4.64
CA ASP A 74 -25.05 16.25 5.61
C ASP A 74 -23.80 15.66 4.94
N TRP A 75 -22.86 16.55 4.64
CA TRP A 75 -21.68 16.31 3.81
C TRP A 75 -20.71 15.28 4.41
N ALA A 76 -20.74 15.07 5.73
CA ALA A 76 -19.92 14.06 6.38
C ALA A 76 -20.25 12.65 5.87
N GLU A 77 -21.53 12.39 5.57
CA GLU A 77 -21.99 11.13 4.99
C GLU A 77 -21.66 11.02 3.49
N LYS A 78 -21.53 12.14 2.78
CA LYS A 78 -21.27 12.18 1.34
C LYS A 78 -19.78 12.25 0.95
N LEU A 79 -18.90 12.58 1.89
CA LEU A 79 -17.47 12.68 1.62
C LEU A 79 -16.87 11.36 1.08
N PRO A 80 -17.20 10.16 1.61
CA PRO A 80 -16.75 8.90 1.02
C PRO A 80 -17.19 8.73 -0.44
N GLU A 81 -18.42 9.13 -0.80
CA GLU A 81 -18.92 9.05 -2.18
C GLU A 81 -18.18 10.02 -3.11
N GLY A 82 -17.95 11.25 -2.66
CA GLY A 82 -17.23 12.29 -3.40
C GLY A 82 -15.75 11.96 -3.63
N MET A 83 -15.14 11.15 -2.76
CA MET A 83 -13.77 10.64 -2.92
C MET A 83 -13.67 9.58 -4.03
N GLY A 84 -14.77 8.95 -4.42
CA GLY A 84 -14.78 7.84 -5.38
C GLY A 84 -14.31 6.52 -4.78
N SER A 85 -14.18 5.50 -5.63
CA SER A 85 -13.79 4.16 -5.19
C SER A 85 -12.29 4.04 -4.89
N ALA A 86 -11.91 3.10 -4.02
CA ALA A 86 -10.50 2.74 -3.78
C ALA A 86 -9.74 2.43 -5.08
N ARG A 87 -10.42 1.86 -6.09
CA ARG A 87 -9.82 1.61 -7.41
C ARG A 87 -9.46 2.89 -8.15
N GLN A 88 -10.34 3.89 -8.13
CA GLN A 88 -10.09 5.20 -8.76
C GLN A 88 -9.02 5.97 -7.99
N LEU A 89 -9.10 5.98 -6.65
CA LEU A 89 -8.11 6.62 -5.80
C LEU A 89 -6.72 5.98 -5.92
N CYS A 90 -6.63 4.71 -6.27
CA CYS A 90 -5.36 3.99 -6.39
C CYS A 90 -5.00 3.67 -7.84
N ASP A 91 -5.46 4.47 -8.81
CA ASP A 91 -5.01 4.35 -10.19
C ASP A 91 -3.50 4.68 -10.31
N MET A 92 -2.81 3.94 -11.17
CA MET A 92 -1.35 4.09 -11.31
C MET A 92 -0.92 5.41 -11.93
N LYS A 93 -1.79 6.11 -12.68
CA LYS A 93 -1.48 7.43 -13.22
C LYS A 93 -1.24 8.45 -12.10
N ASP A 94 -2.12 8.46 -11.09
CA ASP A 94 -1.99 9.37 -9.97
C ASP A 94 -0.90 8.92 -9.00
N LEU A 95 -0.80 7.61 -8.75
CA LEU A 95 0.21 7.06 -7.86
C LEU A 95 1.62 7.23 -8.44
N SER A 96 1.82 7.03 -9.74
CA SER A 96 3.13 7.27 -10.36
C SER A 96 3.52 8.75 -10.27
N ALA A 97 2.60 9.68 -10.54
CA ALA A 97 2.86 11.11 -10.42
C ALA A 97 3.25 11.50 -8.98
N LEU A 98 2.56 10.94 -7.98
CA LEU A 98 2.89 11.11 -6.57
C LEU A 98 4.29 10.58 -6.24
N LEU A 99 4.59 9.34 -6.62
CA LEU A 99 5.86 8.68 -6.32
C LEU A 99 7.03 9.38 -7.00
N LEU A 100 6.87 9.76 -8.27
CA LEU A 100 7.90 10.47 -9.04
C LEU A 100 8.12 11.88 -8.48
N GLY A 101 7.05 12.63 -8.21
CA GLY A 101 7.13 13.98 -7.66
C GLY A 101 7.84 14.05 -6.31
N GLN A 102 7.66 13.02 -5.48
CA GLN A 102 8.35 12.91 -4.19
C GLN A 102 9.68 12.13 -4.23
N ARG A 103 10.04 11.57 -5.39
CA ARG A 103 11.13 10.60 -5.57
C ARG A 103 11.06 9.45 -4.57
N LEU A 104 9.88 8.84 -4.41
CA LEU A 104 9.69 7.66 -3.58
C LEU A 104 9.95 6.39 -4.39
N ASP A 105 10.68 5.44 -3.80
CA ASP A 105 10.89 4.13 -4.36
C ASP A 105 10.75 3.02 -3.32
N ILE A 106 10.48 1.80 -3.79
CA ILE A 106 10.42 0.60 -2.97
C ILE A 106 11.82 0.05 -2.79
N ASP A 107 12.23 -0.06 -1.52
CA ASP A 107 13.41 -0.76 -1.05
C ASP A 107 12.99 -2.16 -0.57
N LEU A 108 13.53 -3.20 -1.20
CA LEU A 108 13.25 -4.60 -0.92
C LEU A 108 14.32 -5.16 0.01
N HIS A 109 13.90 -5.87 1.06
CA HIS A 109 14.78 -6.38 2.08
C HIS A 109 15.00 -7.89 1.93
N ASP A 110 16.16 -8.38 2.37
CA ASP A 110 16.52 -9.81 2.30
C ASP A 110 15.63 -10.70 3.16
N ASP A 111 14.97 -10.13 4.17
CA ASP A 111 13.97 -10.81 5.00
C ASP A 111 12.61 -10.95 4.29
N GLY A 112 12.49 -10.48 3.05
CA GLY A 112 11.26 -10.50 2.26
C GLY A 112 10.31 -9.33 2.52
N SER A 113 10.65 -8.43 3.44
CA SER A 113 9.89 -7.20 3.69
C SER A 113 10.22 -6.11 2.68
N ALA A 114 9.47 -5.01 2.73
CA ALA A 114 9.73 -3.84 1.91
C ALA A 114 9.47 -2.54 2.67
N SER A 115 10.02 -1.45 2.14
CA SER A 115 9.75 -0.10 2.62
C SER A 115 9.64 0.89 1.47
N LEU A 116 8.74 1.88 1.60
CA LEU A 116 8.65 3.00 0.66
C LEU A 116 9.48 4.15 1.20
N LYS A 117 10.59 4.47 0.53
CA LYS A 117 11.59 5.46 0.98
C LYS A 117 11.87 6.47 -0.11
N LYS A 118 12.43 7.62 0.27
CA LYS A 118 12.95 8.58 -0.69
C LYS A 118 14.19 7.99 -1.35
N ALA A 119 14.18 7.90 -2.69
CA ALA A 119 15.28 7.42 -3.49
C ALA A 119 16.50 8.34 -3.34
N VAL A 120 17.69 7.74 -3.39
CA VAL A 120 18.95 8.48 -3.44
C VAL A 120 19.00 9.26 -4.75
N VAL A 121 19.67 10.43 -4.76
CA VAL A 121 19.69 11.36 -5.90
C VAL A 121 20.10 10.69 -7.22
N THR A 122 20.98 9.70 -7.16
CA THR A 122 21.52 8.96 -8.32
C THR A 122 20.64 7.80 -8.78
N GLN A 123 19.63 7.40 -8.00
CA GLN A 123 18.73 6.30 -8.33
C GLN A 123 17.59 6.81 -9.22
N GLU A 124 17.44 6.16 -10.37
CA GLU A 124 16.28 6.35 -11.24
C GLU A 124 15.04 5.75 -10.57
N VAL A 125 13.97 6.55 -10.51
CA VAL A 125 12.67 6.12 -9.99
C VAL A 125 11.75 5.95 -11.19
N PHE A 126 11.19 4.75 -11.36
CA PHE A 126 10.36 4.42 -12.50
C PHE A 126 9.06 3.74 -12.04
N TYR A 127 7.92 4.29 -12.47
CA TYR A 127 6.59 3.73 -12.25
C TYR A 127 5.74 3.97 -13.50
N PRO A 128 5.43 2.95 -14.33
CA PRO A 128 4.53 3.12 -15.46
C PRO A 128 3.14 3.56 -14.98
N GLU A 129 2.55 4.53 -15.68
CA GLU A 129 1.20 5.04 -15.41
C GLU A 129 0.12 3.99 -15.69
N THR A 130 0.38 3.09 -16.63
CA THR A 130 -0.55 2.00 -16.99
C THR A 130 0.12 0.66 -16.81
N LEU A 131 -0.53 -0.22 -16.04
CA LEU A 131 -0.15 -1.62 -15.91
C LEU A 131 -0.85 -2.42 -17.01
N HIS A 132 -0.09 -2.85 -18.01
CA HIS A 132 -0.58 -3.76 -19.05
C HIS A 132 -0.24 -5.21 -18.68
N SER A 133 -1.10 -6.17 -19.04
CA SER A 133 -0.87 -7.61 -18.79
C SER A 133 0.40 -8.14 -19.46
N GLU A 134 0.86 -7.48 -20.53
CA GLU A 134 2.07 -7.86 -21.27
C GLU A 134 3.37 -7.30 -20.67
N LYS A 135 3.28 -6.29 -19.80
CA LYS A 135 4.43 -5.60 -19.19
C LYS A 135 4.17 -5.37 -17.70
N PHE A 136 4.54 -6.37 -16.91
CA PHE A 136 4.42 -6.34 -15.45
C PHE A 136 5.55 -5.53 -14.83
N HIS A 137 5.19 -4.49 -14.07
CA HIS A 137 6.11 -3.76 -13.21
C HIS A 137 5.77 -4.06 -11.76
N TYR A 138 6.59 -4.87 -11.09
CA TYR A 138 6.27 -5.38 -9.76
C TYR A 138 6.14 -4.26 -8.72
N LYS A 139 6.98 -3.21 -8.75
CA LYS A 139 6.90 -2.08 -7.81
C LYS A 139 5.59 -1.31 -7.98
N SER A 140 5.17 -1.03 -9.21
CA SER A 140 3.86 -0.41 -9.48
C SER A 140 2.71 -1.27 -8.99
N TYR A 141 2.77 -2.58 -9.25
CA TYR A 141 1.76 -3.51 -8.74
C TYR A 141 1.72 -3.51 -7.20
N MET A 142 2.88 -3.53 -6.54
CA MET A 142 2.97 -3.48 -5.08
C MET A 142 2.35 -2.21 -4.51
N VAL A 143 2.70 -1.03 -5.04
CA VAL A 143 2.13 0.24 -4.55
C VAL A 143 0.63 0.32 -4.81
N GLN A 144 0.17 -0.02 -6.01
CA GLN A 144 -1.26 -0.02 -6.32
C GLN A 144 -2.03 -0.99 -5.40
N HIS A 145 -1.52 -2.21 -5.22
CA HIS A 145 -2.15 -3.20 -4.36
C HIS A 145 -2.17 -2.75 -2.89
N ALA A 146 -1.06 -2.19 -2.39
CA ALA A 146 -0.97 -1.65 -1.04
C ALA A 146 -1.94 -0.48 -0.81
N CYS A 147 -2.07 0.41 -1.80
CA CYS A 147 -3.02 1.53 -1.79
C CYS A 147 -4.45 1.01 -1.73
N GLN A 148 -4.83 0.10 -2.63
CA GLN A 148 -6.19 -0.46 -2.67
C GLN A 148 -6.54 -1.12 -1.34
N LYS A 149 -5.62 -1.91 -0.77
CA LYS A 149 -5.81 -2.56 0.53
C LYS A 149 -5.99 -1.58 1.68
N ALA A 150 -5.29 -0.44 1.67
CA ALA A 150 -5.45 0.58 2.70
C ALA A 150 -6.78 1.36 2.55
N PHE A 151 -7.19 1.63 1.30
CA PHE A 151 -8.43 2.33 1.00
C PHE A 151 -9.67 1.41 0.92
N ASP A 152 -9.52 0.09 1.17
CA ASP A 152 -10.67 -0.77 1.48
C ASP A 152 -11.41 -0.27 2.74
N ASP A 153 -10.71 0.40 3.67
CA ASP A 153 -11.27 1.07 4.85
C ASP A 153 -11.42 2.59 4.62
N MET A 154 -11.76 3.04 3.41
CA MET A 154 -11.83 4.46 3.05
C MET A 154 -12.77 5.28 3.94
N GLU A 155 -13.91 4.72 4.34
CA GLU A 155 -14.88 5.39 5.21
C GLU A 155 -14.23 5.89 6.51
N LEU A 156 -13.35 5.09 7.12
CA LEU A 156 -12.60 5.46 8.32
C LEU A 156 -11.74 6.71 8.10
N ILE A 157 -11.11 6.82 6.92
CA ILE A 157 -10.28 7.96 6.54
C ILE A 157 -11.13 9.20 6.29
N ALA A 158 -12.20 9.06 5.49
CA ALA A 158 -13.13 10.14 5.17
C ALA A 158 -13.74 10.73 6.44
N ASP A 159 -14.22 9.88 7.34
CA ASP A 159 -14.76 10.25 8.66
C ASP A 159 -13.80 11.09 9.49
N ALA A 160 -12.53 10.67 9.57
CA ALA A 160 -11.52 11.38 10.35
C ALA A 160 -11.22 12.76 9.75
N VAL A 161 -11.13 12.85 8.42
CA VAL A 161 -10.92 14.11 7.70
C VAL A 161 -12.13 15.03 7.89
N ALA A 162 -13.35 14.50 7.80
CA ALA A 162 -14.57 15.26 8.00
C ALA A 162 -14.63 15.89 9.41
N ARG A 163 -14.42 15.08 10.45
CA ARG A 163 -14.37 15.59 11.84
C ARG A 163 -13.29 16.66 12.04
N ALA A 164 -12.13 16.50 11.40
CA ALA A 164 -11.06 17.48 11.47
C ALA A 164 -11.44 18.81 10.80
N TYR A 165 -12.09 18.76 9.65
CA TYR A 165 -12.62 19.94 8.97
C TYR A 165 -13.63 20.68 9.85
N GLU A 166 -14.62 19.99 10.42
CA GLU A 166 -15.61 20.62 11.31
C GLU A 166 -14.95 21.33 12.49
N GLY A 167 -13.98 20.65 13.11
CA GLY A 167 -13.21 21.20 14.21
C GLY A 167 -12.39 22.41 13.80
N ALA A 168 -11.85 22.44 12.59
CA ALA A 168 -11.10 23.59 12.06
C ALA A 168 -12.03 24.78 11.80
N ARG A 169 -13.17 24.54 11.16
CA ARG A 169 -14.20 25.56 10.86
C ARG A 169 -14.73 26.22 12.12
N ARG A 170 -15.14 25.42 13.12
CA ARG A 170 -15.65 25.96 14.41
C ARG A 170 -14.63 26.84 15.13
N ARG A 171 -13.34 26.66 14.85
CA ARG A 171 -12.24 27.45 15.41
C ARG A 171 -11.84 28.66 14.55
N GLY A 172 -12.46 28.86 13.39
CA GLY A 172 -12.03 29.90 12.44
C GLY A 172 -10.58 29.70 11.98
N ALA A 173 -10.16 28.44 11.80
CA ALA A 173 -8.81 28.12 11.39
C ALA A 173 -8.48 28.73 10.02
N SER A 174 -7.23 29.19 9.84
CA SER A 174 -6.75 29.62 8.53
C SER A 174 -6.64 28.44 7.55
N ASP A 175 -6.57 28.71 6.25
CA ASP A 175 -6.39 27.69 5.22
C ASP A 175 -5.21 26.75 5.48
N ALA A 176 -4.07 27.31 5.92
CA ALA A 176 -2.89 26.52 6.25
C ALA A 176 -3.14 25.59 7.45
N GLN A 177 -3.81 26.10 8.49
CA GLN A 177 -4.18 25.30 9.67
C GLN A 177 -5.18 24.21 9.30
N LEU A 178 -6.16 24.51 8.45
CA LEU A 178 -7.11 23.55 7.93
C LEU A 178 -6.38 22.40 7.22
N LEU A 179 -5.54 22.69 6.22
CA LEU A 179 -4.80 21.66 5.49
C LEU A 179 -3.92 20.81 6.40
N MET A 180 -3.25 21.43 7.38
CA MET A 180 -2.47 20.70 8.39
C MET A 180 -3.34 19.75 9.22
N MET A 181 -4.52 20.19 9.63
CA MET A 181 -5.45 19.39 10.42
C MET A 181 -6.02 18.21 9.63
N LEU A 182 -6.43 18.45 8.37
CA LEU A 182 -6.90 17.39 7.47
C LEU A 182 -5.81 16.34 7.24
N ASN A 183 -4.58 16.79 6.96
CA ASN A 183 -3.45 15.89 6.75
C ASN A 183 -3.15 15.05 7.99
N ARG A 184 -3.13 15.69 9.17
CA ARG A 184 -2.91 14.98 10.42
C ARG A 184 -3.99 13.93 10.68
N ALA A 185 -5.25 14.27 10.45
CA ALA A 185 -6.37 13.37 10.67
C ALA A 185 -6.36 12.19 9.70
N GLY A 186 -6.17 12.44 8.40
CA GLY A 186 -6.09 11.38 7.40
C GLY A 186 -4.91 10.43 7.64
N ARG A 187 -3.72 10.94 8.01
CA ARG A 187 -2.57 10.10 8.35
C ARG A 187 -2.80 9.30 9.63
N ALA A 188 -3.44 9.89 10.63
CA ALA A 188 -3.81 9.17 11.86
C ALA A 188 -4.90 8.11 11.61
N ALA A 189 -5.77 8.31 10.62
CA ALA A 189 -6.72 7.30 10.16
C ALA A 189 -6.02 6.16 9.41
N CYS A 190 -5.04 6.46 8.54
CA CYS A 190 -4.24 5.45 7.86
C CYS A 190 -3.64 4.42 8.82
N SER A 191 -3.14 4.84 9.98
CA SER A 191 -2.56 3.93 10.98
C SER A 191 -3.56 2.99 11.65
N GLN A 192 -4.86 3.26 11.51
CA GLN A 192 -5.96 2.47 12.06
C GLN A 192 -6.61 1.56 11.01
N THR A 193 -6.30 1.73 9.72
CA THR A 193 -6.76 0.82 8.66
C THR A 193 -6.29 -0.60 8.93
N ARG A 194 -7.09 -1.59 8.56
CA ARG A 194 -6.78 -3.01 8.74
C ARG A 194 -5.46 -3.37 8.07
N ALA A 195 -5.23 -2.87 6.86
CA ALA A 195 -4.01 -3.10 6.12
C ALA A 195 -2.76 -2.59 6.87
N CYS A 196 -2.83 -1.39 7.47
CA CYS A 196 -1.71 -0.86 8.23
C CYS A 196 -1.51 -1.56 9.59
N VAL A 197 -2.61 -1.91 10.28
CA VAL A 197 -2.53 -2.70 11.52
C VAL A 197 -1.90 -4.06 11.24
N ASP A 198 -2.26 -4.72 10.15
CA ASP A 198 -1.71 -6.01 9.75
C ASP A 198 -0.25 -5.90 9.29
N GLU A 199 0.13 -4.83 8.59
CA GLU A 199 1.55 -4.49 8.35
C GLU A 199 2.33 -4.44 9.67
N GLY A 200 1.82 -3.71 10.67
CA GLY A 200 2.46 -3.59 11.97
C GLY A 200 2.62 -4.94 12.69
N LYS A 201 1.62 -5.82 12.61
CA LYS A 201 1.71 -7.19 13.14
C LYS A 201 2.74 -8.02 12.40
N LEU A 202 2.79 -7.94 11.07
CA LEU A 202 3.78 -8.65 10.24
C LEU A 202 5.20 -8.24 10.64
N ARG A 203 5.48 -6.94 10.70
CA ARG A 203 6.80 -6.41 11.08
C ARG A 203 7.22 -6.88 12.48
N LYS A 204 6.30 -6.89 13.46
CA LYS A 204 6.56 -7.42 14.80
C LYS A 204 6.88 -8.91 14.80
N SER A 205 6.16 -9.71 14.00
CA SER A 205 6.40 -11.15 13.90
C SER A 205 7.79 -11.47 13.33
N MET A 206 8.27 -10.65 12.38
CA MET A 206 9.60 -10.80 11.79
C MET A 206 10.71 -10.36 12.75
N ALA A 207 10.50 -9.28 13.51
CA ALA A 207 11.47 -8.83 14.52
C ALA A 207 11.61 -9.82 15.71
N GLY A 208 10.53 -10.54 16.03
CA GLY A 208 10.52 -11.57 17.08
C GLY A 208 11.09 -12.92 16.64
N ALA A 209 11.21 -13.16 15.32
CA ALA A 209 11.85 -14.36 14.78
C ALA A 209 13.37 -14.23 14.95
N LYS A 210 13.91 -14.71 16.08
CA LYS A 210 15.36 -14.88 16.24
C LYS A 210 15.89 -15.65 15.01
N PRO A 211 17.01 -15.22 14.40
CA PRO A 211 17.61 -16.00 13.33
C PRO A 211 17.92 -17.38 13.90
N HIS A 212 17.38 -18.43 13.28
CA HIS A 212 17.88 -19.77 13.51
C HIS A 212 19.37 -19.76 13.15
N GLN A 213 20.23 -19.56 14.14
CA GLN A 213 21.64 -19.91 14.04
C GLN A 213 21.67 -21.37 13.64
N LYS A 214 21.95 -21.64 12.36
CA LYS A 214 22.41 -22.96 11.93
C LYS A 214 23.62 -23.27 12.81
N ARG A 215 23.45 -24.17 13.77
CA ARG A 215 24.56 -24.80 14.47
C ARG A 215 25.52 -25.32 13.38
N PRO A 216 26.79 -24.90 13.34
CA PRO A 216 27.74 -25.53 12.44
C PRO A 216 27.76 -27.01 12.79
N ALA A 217 27.52 -27.86 11.79
CA ALA A 217 27.73 -29.29 11.92
C ALA A 217 29.17 -29.48 12.40
N HIS A 218 29.33 -30.17 13.52
CA HIS A 218 30.62 -30.55 14.05
C HIS A 218 31.44 -31.19 12.93
N ALA A 219 32.65 -30.65 12.73
CA ALA A 219 33.71 -31.34 12.01
C ALA A 219 33.99 -32.63 12.77
N GLU A 220 33.61 -33.76 12.18
CA GLU A 220 34.15 -35.06 12.56
C GLU A 220 35.64 -35.06 12.15
N LEU A 221 36.51 -35.25 13.15
CA LEU A 221 37.91 -35.62 13.01
C LEU A 221 38.04 -37.09 13.40
#